data_AF-A0AB39BGV2-F1
#
_entry.id   AF-A0AB39BGV2-F1
#
_cell.length_a   1.000
_cell.length_b   1.000
_cell.length_c   1.000
_cell.angle_alpha   90.00
_cell.angle_beta   90.00
_cell.angle_gamma   90.00
#
_symmetry.space_group_name_H-M   'P 1'
#
loop_
_entity.id
_entity.type
_entity.pdbx_description
1 polymer ?
#
loop_
_entity_poly.entity_id
_entity_poly.type
_entity_poly.pdbx_seq_one_letter_code
_entity_poly.pdbx_strand_id
1 'polypeptide(L)'
;MERDRELQESLRDLSVLLRAVGETPWADRCAQAAERVAAGGDPAEVRRLFGGMGSLNDLVIHPVNGHAVADGQVDRINRALAGLRERIYSASHVTCGE
;
A
#
# COMPACT_ATOMS: atom_id res chain seq x y z
N MET A 1 -18.07 -4.81 4.20
CA MET A 1 -17.88 -6.14 3.60
C MET A 1 -17.24 -6.05 2.21
N GLU A 2 -17.86 -5.41 1.20
CA GLU A 2 -17.23 -5.29 -0.14
C GLU A 2 -16.01 -4.36 -0.14
N ARG A 3 -16.11 -3.21 0.55
CA ARG A 3 -14.99 -2.27 0.73
C ARG A 3 -13.79 -2.86 1.45
N ASP A 4 -14.03 -3.65 2.50
CA ASP A 4 -12.96 -4.35 3.25
C ASP A 4 -12.23 -5.35 2.36
N ARG A 5 -12.96 -6.03 1.48
CA ARG A 5 -12.40 -6.95 0.49
C ARG A 5 -11.57 -6.20 -0.55
N GLU A 6 -12.08 -5.11 -1.11
CA GLU A 6 -11.33 -4.25 -2.05
C GLU A 6 -10.05 -3.69 -1.42
N LEU A 7 -10.14 -3.26 -0.15
CA LEU A 7 -9.02 -2.78 0.65
C LEU A 7 -7.97 -3.88 0.84
N GLN A 8 -8.41 -5.08 1.22
CA GLN A 8 -7.55 -6.26 1.40
C GLN A 8 -6.85 -6.65 0.09
N GLU A 9 -7.58 -6.69 -1.02
CA GLU A 9 -7.02 -7.04 -2.34
C GLU A 9 -5.98 -6.00 -2.79
N SER A 10 -6.27 -4.71 -2.60
CA SER A 10 -5.34 -3.63 -2.93
C SER A 10 -4.08 -3.64 -2.05
N LEU A 11 -4.20 -3.94 -0.75
CA LEU A 11 -3.06 -4.11 0.15
C LEU A 11 -2.19 -5.30 -0.21
N ARG A 12 -2.80 -6.41 -0.66
CA ARG A 12 -2.06 -7.57 -1.16
C ARG A 12 -1.30 -7.25 -2.44
N ASP A 13 -1.93 -6.60 -3.40
CA ASP A 13 -1.27 -6.20 -4.65
C ASP A 13 -0.08 -5.27 -4.38
N LEU A 14 -0.27 -4.32 -3.47
CA LEU A 14 0.79 -3.44 -2.97
C LEU A 14 1.94 -4.23 -2.32
N SER A 15 1.62 -5.22 -1.48
CA SER A 15 2.65 -6.06 -0.84
C SER A 15 3.49 -6.84 -1.86
N VAL A 16 2.86 -7.35 -2.92
CA VAL A 16 3.55 -8.08 -4.00
C VAL A 16 4.47 -7.14 -4.77
N LEU A 17 4.00 -5.95 -5.11
CA LEU A 17 4.78 -4.94 -5.82
C LEU A 17 6.00 -4.49 -5.00
N LEU A 18 5.83 -4.24 -3.70
CA LEU A 18 6.92 -3.87 -2.79
C LEU A 18 7.94 -5.00 -2.62
N ARG A 19 7.48 -6.25 -2.51
CA ARG A 19 8.36 -7.41 -2.40
C ARG A 19 9.18 -7.62 -3.68
N ALA A 20 8.59 -7.35 -4.85
CA ALA A 20 9.28 -7.45 -6.13
C ALA A 20 10.45 -6.46 -6.27
N VAL A 21 10.37 -5.30 -5.60
CA VAL A 21 11.43 -4.26 -5.65
C VAL A 21 12.40 -4.33 -4.46
N GLY A 22 12.25 -5.34 -3.60
CA GLY A 22 13.11 -5.54 -2.43
C GLY A 22 12.62 -4.87 -1.14
N GLU A 23 11.51 -4.13 -1.18
CA GLU A 23 10.88 -3.49 -0.01
C GLU A 23 10.05 -4.48 0.81
N THR A 24 10.74 -5.52 1.28
CA THR A 24 10.20 -6.55 2.17
C THR A 24 9.58 -6.00 3.46
N PRO A 25 10.17 -5.01 4.18
CA PRO A 25 9.57 -4.53 5.43
C PRO A 25 8.21 -3.85 5.21
N TRP A 26 8.05 -3.09 4.12
CA TRP A 26 6.75 -2.51 3.78
C TRP A 26 5.80 -3.55 3.21
N ALA A 27 6.28 -4.51 2.43
CA ALA A 27 5.46 -5.62 1.94
C ALA A 27 4.83 -6.41 3.10
N ASP A 28 5.62 -6.74 4.13
CA ASP A 28 5.15 -7.47 5.30
C ASP A 28 4.11 -6.68 6.10
N ARG A 29 4.35 -5.37 6.30
CA ARG A 29 3.36 -4.47 6.93
C ARG A 29 2.04 -4.42 6.17
N CYS A 30 2.10 -4.36 4.83
CA CYS A 30 0.89 -4.35 4.00
C CYS A 30 0.15 -5.69 4.06
N ALA A 31 0.88 -6.81 4.06
CA ALA A 31 0.29 -8.14 4.19
C ALA A 31 -0.38 -8.34 5.55
N GLN A 32 0.27 -7.94 6.65
CA GLN A 32 -0.31 -7.98 7.99
C GLN A 32 -1.57 -7.11 8.10
N ALA A 33 -1.55 -5.92 7.49
CA ALA A 33 -2.72 -5.05 7.46
C ALA A 33 -3.89 -5.69 6.69
N ALA A 34 -3.62 -6.33 5.55
CA ALA A 34 -4.64 -7.06 4.80
C ALA A 34 -5.24 -8.20 5.63
N GLU A 35 -4.43 -8.97 6.35
CA GLU A 35 -4.91 -10.04 7.23
C GLU A 35 -5.75 -9.50 8.40
N ARG A 36 -5.37 -8.36 8.98
CA ARG A 36 -6.18 -7.73 10.04
C ARG A 36 -7.54 -7.29 9.53
N VAL A 37 -7.61 -6.64 8.37
CA VAL A 37 -8.88 -6.25 7.74
C VAL A 37 -9.72 -7.50 7.43
N ALA A 38 -9.10 -8.57 6.91
CA ALA A 38 -9.77 -9.85 6.65
C ALA A 38 -10.36 -10.50 7.91
N ALA A 39 -9.67 -10.36 9.05
CA ALA A 39 -10.11 -10.84 10.35
C ALA A 39 -11.22 -9.97 11.00
N GLY A 40 -11.68 -8.90 10.32
CA GLY A 40 -12.66 -7.95 10.84
C GLY A 40 -12.06 -6.86 11.73
N GLY A 41 -10.75 -6.63 11.62
CA GLY A 41 -10.05 -5.53 12.27
C GLY A 41 -10.39 -4.16 11.66
N ASP A 42 -10.05 -3.10 12.39
CA ASP A 42 -10.42 -1.74 12.01
C ASP A 42 -9.64 -1.25 10.77
N PRO A 43 -10.31 -0.85 9.67
CA PRO A 43 -9.64 -0.39 8.45
C PRO A 43 -8.93 0.96 8.62
N ALA A 44 -9.18 1.72 9.70
CA ALA A 44 -8.42 2.94 9.98
C ALA A 44 -7.00 2.63 10.48
N GLU A 45 -6.70 1.42 10.96
CA GLU A 45 -5.31 0.98 11.21
C GLU A 45 -4.48 1.03 9.92
N VAL A 46 -5.10 0.72 8.77
CA VAL A 46 -4.43 0.81 7.46
C VAL A 46 -3.99 2.25 7.22
N ARG A 47 -4.80 3.25 7.59
CA ARG A 47 -4.42 4.67 7.43
C ARG A 47 -3.15 5.05 8.19
N ARG A 48 -2.80 4.36 9.28
CA ARG A 48 -1.53 4.59 9.99
C ARG A 48 -0.30 4.23 9.14
N LEU A 49 -0.45 3.33 8.17
CA LEU A 49 0.60 3.04 7.19
C LEU A 49 0.78 4.18 6.18
N PHE A 50 -0.29 4.95 5.91
CA PHE A 50 -0.31 6.04 4.93
C PHE A 50 -0.17 7.43 5.57
N GLY A 51 -0.38 7.58 6.88
CA GLY A 51 -0.33 8.86 7.60
C GLY A 51 0.79 8.94 8.64
N GLY A 52 1.56 10.03 8.61
CA GLY A 52 2.77 10.24 9.42
C GLY A 52 3.97 10.78 8.62
N MET A 53 5.05 11.14 9.32
CA MET A 53 6.32 11.55 8.70
C MET A 53 7.12 10.28 8.38
N GLY A 54 7.41 9.99 7.10
CA GLY A 54 8.03 8.73 6.65
C GLY A 54 7.05 7.58 6.37
N SER A 55 5.78 7.91 6.08
CA SER A 55 4.74 6.92 5.75
C SER A 55 4.94 6.28 4.39
N LEU A 56 4.15 5.23 4.10
CA LEU A 56 4.14 4.59 2.80
C LEU A 56 3.91 5.61 1.68
N ASN A 57 3.18 6.71 1.91
CA ASN A 57 2.95 7.74 0.91
C ASN A 57 4.22 8.50 0.47
N ASP A 58 5.23 8.56 1.33
CA ASP A 58 6.53 9.21 1.04
C ASP A 58 7.52 8.24 0.37
N LEU A 59 7.21 6.94 0.38
CA LEU A 59 8.09 5.91 -0.18
C LEU A 59 8.20 6.08 -1.71
N VAL A 60 9.40 6.38 -2.20
CA VAL A 60 9.70 6.41 -3.64
C VAL A 60 10.58 5.22 -4.00
N ILE A 61 10.07 4.38 -4.89
CA ILE A 61 10.82 3.22 -5.37
C ILE A 61 11.82 3.68 -6.43
N HIS A 62 13.08 3.81 -6.05
CA HIS A 62 14.17 4.20 -6.94
C HIS A 62 15.42 3.31 -6.72
N PRO A 63 16.21 2.98 -7.76
CA PRO A 63 17.44 2.17 -7.61
C PRO A 63 18.48 2.86 -6.71
N VAL A 64 18.49 4.20 -6.68
CA VAL A 64 19.36 4.99 -5.78
C VAL A 64 19.13 4.69 -4.30
N ASN A 65 17.93 4.22 -3.94
CA ASN A 65 17.57 3.84 -2.58
C ASN A 65 17.93 2.38 -2.26
N GLY A 66 18.58 1.66 -3.19
CA GLY A 66 18.92 0.25 -3.03
C GLY A 66 17.83 -0.73 -3.46
N HIS A 67 16.76 -0.26 -4.10
CA HIS A 67 15.70 -1.13 -4.61
C HIS A 67 16.13 -1.90 -5.85
N ALA A 68 15.66 -3.14 -5.95
CA ALA A 68 15.89 -4.04 -7.08
C ALA A 68 14.99 -3.69 -8.28
N VAL A 69 15.11 -2.45 -8.78
CA VAL A 69 14.32 -1.92 -9.91
C VAL A 69 15.25 -1.29 -10.94
N ALA A 70 15.00 -1.55 -12.22
CA ALA A 70 15.72 -0.87 -13.30
C ALA A 70 15.19 0.57 -13.46
N ASP A 71 16.04 1.52 -13.83
CA ASP A 71 15.68 2.92 -14.10
C ASP A 71 14.46 3.06 -15.05
N GLY A 72 14.40 2.28 -16.14
CA GLY A 72 13.24 2.24 -17.04
C GLY A 72 11.95 1.66 -16.44
N GLN A 73 12.02 0.99 -15.29
CA GLN A 73 10.86 0.42 -14.57
C GLN A 73 10.40 1.32 -13.43
N VAL A 74 11.26 2.22 -12.92
CA VAL A 74 10.97 3.13 -11.80
C VAL A 74 9.65 3.87 -11.99
N ASP A 75 9.47 4.50 -13.15
CA ASP A 75 8.29 5.31 -13.42
C ASP A 75 7.01 4.46 -13.47
N ARG A 76 7.08 3.29 -14.12
CA ARG A 76 5.97 2.33 -14.19
C ARG A 76 5.58 1.83 -12.80
N ILE A 77 6.56 1.48 -11.97
CA ILE A 77 6.33 0.99 -10.62
C ILE A 77 5.76 2.09 -9.72
N ASN A 78 6.31 3.31 -9.75
CA ASN A 78 5.77 4.41 -8.96
C ASN A 78 4.37 4.81 -9.41
N ARG A 79 4.05 4.73 -10.71
CA ARG A 79 2.67 4.90 -11.20
C ARG A 79 1.72 3.82 -10.67
N ALA A 80 2.14 2.56 -10.69
CA ALA A 80 1.35 1.46 -10.11
C ALA A 80 1.16 1.63 -8.59
N LEU A 81 2.23 2.00 -7.89
CA LEU A 81 2.22 2.32 -6.46
C LEU A 81 1.23 3.45 -6.15
N ALA A 82 1.26 4.55 -6.91
CA ALA A 82 0.34 5.67 -6.76
C ALA A 82 -1.13 5.24 -6.97
N GLY A 83 -1.41 4.46 -8.02
CA GLY A 83 -2.75 3.94 -8.27
C GLY A 83 -3.27 3.02 -7.16
N LEU A 84 -2.40 2.17 -6.59
CA LEU A 84 -2.74 1.32 -5.45
C LEU A 84 -2.98 2.15 -4.18
N ARG A 85 -2.16 3.17 -3.93
CA ARG A 85 -2.36 4.09 -2.80
C ARG A 85 -3.71 4.79 -2.88
N GLU A 86 -4.08 5.29 -4.07
CA GLU A 86 -5.37 5.95 -4.28
C GLU A 86 -6.54 5.00 -4.02
N ARG A 87 -6.46 3.76 -4.53
CA ARG A 87 -7.47 2.71 -4.28
C ARG A 87 -7.59 2.38 -2.79
N ILE A 88 -6.47 2.18 -2.11
CA ILE A 88 -6.44 1.88 -0.67
C ILE A 88 -7.00 3.07 0.12
N TYR A 89 -6.62 4.29 -0.23
CA TYR A 89 -7.12 5.49 0.42
C TYR A 89 -8.64 5.64 0.23
N SER A 90 -9.13 5.47 -1.00
CA SER A 90 -10.57 5.50 -1.34
C SER A 90 -11.36 4.39 -0.62
N ALA A 91 -10.83 3.18 -0.55
CA ALA A 91 -11.47 2.06 0.15
C ALA A 91 -11.43 2.24 1.68
N SER A 92 -10.38 2.88 2.21
CA SER A 92 -10.26 3.21 3.63
C SER A 92 -11.07 4.43 4.04
N HIS A 93 -11.45 5.30 3.09
CA HIS A 93 -12.35 6.42 3.33
C HIS A 93 -13.79 5.92 3.45
N VAL A 94 -14.23 5.67 4.68
CA VAL A 94 -15.63 5.86 5.02
C VAL A 94 -15.94 7.30 4.64
N THR A 95 -16.85 7.50 3.68
CA THR A 95 -17.54 8.78 3.51
C THR A 95 -18.24 9.09 4.84
N CYS A 96 -17.57 9.84 5.70
CA CYS A 96 -18.25 10.72 6.61
C CYS A 96 -18.51 11.99 5.80
N GLY A 97 -19.76 12.17 5.37
CA GLY A 97 -20.23 13.24 4.49
C GLY A 97 -21.38 12.67 3.65
N GLU A 98 -22.64 13.03 3.87
CA GLU A 98 -23.22 14.20 4.55
C GLU A 98 -24.50 13.83 5.32
#